data_AF-A0A6J3IYY1-F1
#
_entry.id   AF-A0A6J3IYY1-F1
#
_cell.length_a   1.000
_cell.length_b   1.000
_cell.length_c   1.000
_cell.angle_alpha   90.00
_cell.angle_beta   90.00
_cell.angle_gamma   90.00
#
_symmetry.space_group_name_H-M   'P 1'
#
loop_
_entity.id
_entity.type
_entity.pdbx_description
1 polymer ?
#
loop_
_entity_poly.entity_id
_entity_poly.type
_entity_poly.pdbx_seq_one_letter_code
_entity_poly.pdbx_strand_id
1 'polypeptide(L)'
;MAAAARRGWGAAAVAAGLRRRQLFRIEGVKSVFFGPDFITVTKENEELDWNLLKPDIYATIMDFFASGLPLVTEETPSGEAGSEEDDEVVAMIKELLDTRIRPTVQEDGGDVIYKGFEDGIVQLKLQGSCTSCPSSIITLKNGIQNMLQFYIPEVEGVEQVMDDESDEKEANSP
;
A
#
# COMPACT_ATOMS: atom_id res chain seq x y z
N MET A 1 -6.30 18.97 -8.92
CA MET A 1 -5.31 19.91 -8.35
C MET A 1 -5.22 19.61 -6.86
N ALA A 2 -4.22 18.82 -6.47
CA ALA A 2 -4.01 18.36 -5.09
C ALA A 2 -3.23 19.40 -4.29
N ALA A 3 -3.56 19.56 -3.01
CA ALA A 3 -2.86 20.44 -2.09
C ALA A 3 -2.16 19.58 -1.03
N ALA A 4 -0.83 19.67 -0.95
CA ALA A 4 0.00 18.93 0.01
C ALA A 4 0.79 19.89 0.90
N ALA A 5 0.74 19.69 2.22
CA ALA A 5 1.51 20.42 3.21
C ALA A 5 2.41 19.44 3.97
N ARG A 6 3.74 19.60 3.86
CA ARG A 6 4.76 18.72 4.47
C ARG A 6 5.27 19.29 5.79
N ARG A 7 5.27 18.52 6.87
CA ARG A 7 6.16 18.70 8.05
C ARG A 7 6.44 17.33 8.65
N GLY A 8 7.70 16.88 8.57
CA GLY A 8 8.12 15.54 9.00
C GLY A 8 8.34 15.38 10.51
N TRP A 9 8.33 14.12 10.97
CA TRP A 9 8.86 13.70 12.27
C TRP A 9 9.38 12.26 12.27
N GLY A 10 10.40 12.04 13.09
CA GLY A 10 11.17 10.80 13.22
C GLY A 10 10.57 9.73 14.14
N ALA A 11 11.23 8.58 14.09
CA ALA A 11 10.83 7.27 14.58
C ALA A 11 10.47 7.16 16.08
N ALA A 12 9.33 6.52 16.39
CA ALA A 12 9.17 5.35 17.28
C ALA A 12 7.71 5.11 17.76
N ALA A 13 7.23 3.88 17.53
CA ALA A 13 6.28 3.07 18.33
C ALA A 13 4.74 3.26 18.24
N VAL A 14 4.06 2.11 18.38
CA VAL A 14 2.78 1.66 17.79
C VAL A 14 1.59 1.62 18.77
N ALA A 15 0.37 1.98 18.33
CA ALA A 15 -0.92 1.42 18.81
C ALA A 15 -2.12 1.70 17.85
N ALA A 16 -2.23 0.97 16.72
CA ALA A 16 -3.26 1.23 15.69
C ALA A 16 -4.38 0.15 15.59
N GLY A 17 -4.82 -0.43 16.70
CA GLY A 17 -5.81 -1.53 16.70
C GLY A 17 -7.28 -1.13 16.56
N LEU A 18 -7.75 -0.10 17.27
CA LEU A 18 -9.19 0.00 17.58
C LEU A 18 -10.00 1.02 16.77
N ARG A 19 -9.39 1.96 16.03
CA ARG A 19 -10.14 3.07 15.39
C ARG A 19 -9.95 3.30 13.89
N ARG A 20 -9.11 2.53 13.18
CA ARG A 20 -9.07 2.50 11.70
C ARG A 20 -10.45 2.20 11.07
N ARG A 21 -11.34 1.51 11.81
CA ARG A 21 -12.69 1.12 11.38
C ARG A 21 -13.72 2.26 11.31
N GLN A 22 -13.44 3.48 11.81
CA GLN A 22 -14.45 4.55 11.84
C GLN A 22 -14.68 5.23 10.49
N LEU A 23 -13.64 5.44 9.66
CA LEU A 23 -13.84 5.99 8.31
C LEU A 23 -14.58 5.02 7.39
N PHE A 24 -14.45 3.70 7.60
CA PHE A 24 -15.22 2.69 6.87
C PHE A 24 -16.72 2.71 7.19
N ARG A 25 -17.17 3.47 8.20
CA ARG A 25 -18.60 3.61 8.54
C ARG A 25 -19.28 4.78 7.82
N ILE A 26 -18.53 5.55 7.02
CA ILE A 26 -19.09 6.64 6.21
C ILE A 26 -19.76 6.01 4.99
N GLU A 27 -21.06 6.23 4.84
CA GLU A 27 -21.84 5.71 3.71
C GLU A 27 -21.27 6.25 2.38
N GLY A 28 -20.98 5.38 1.43
CA GLY A 28 -20.38 5.72 0.14
C GLY A 28 -18.85 5.69 0.06
N VAL A 29 -18.14 5.36 1.15
CA VAL A 29 -16.69 5.10 1.15
C VAL A 29 -16.42 3.60 1.04
N LYS A 30 -15.74 3.18 -0.03
CA LYS A 30 -15.38 1.77 -0.29
C LYS A 30 -14.14 1.34 0.48
N SER A 31 -13.09 2.17 0.48
CA SER A 31 -11.85 1.88 1.18
C SER A 31 -11.11 3.15 1.56
N VAL A 32 -10.32 3.05 2.63
CA VAL A 32 -9.42 4.12 3.08
C VAL A 32 -8.03 3.53 3.30
N PHE A 33 -7.04 4.13 2.64
CA PHE A 33 -5.63 3.82 2.78
C PHE A 33 -4.93 4.98 3.48
N PHE A 34 -4.07 4.66 4.45
CA PHE A 34 -3.29 5.63 5.20
C PHE A 34 -1.83 5.49 4.77
N GLY A 35 -1.33 6.49 4.06
CA GLY A 35 0.09 6.68 3.84
C GLY A 35 0.74 7.42 5.01
N PRO A 36 2.08 7.55 5.01
CA PRO A 36 2.81 8.24 6.08
C PRO A 36 2.40 9.72 6.24
N ASP A 37 2.10 10.39 5.12
CA ASP A 37 1.76 11.82 5.08
C ASP A 37 0.46 12.10 4.31
N PHE A 38 -0.32 11.07 3.96
CA PHE A 38 -1.54 11.22 3.18
C PHE A 38 -2.60 10.18 3.53
N ILE A 39 -3.86 10.49 3.18
CA ILE A 39 -4.98 9.56 3.29
C ILE A 39 -5.64 9.48 1.93
N THR A 40 -5.74 8.27 1.38
CA THR A 40 -6.44 7.99 0.12
C THR A 40 -7.80 7.41 0.46
N VAL A 41 -8.86 8.03 -0.06
CA VAL A 41 -10.24 7.56 0.11
C VAL A 41 -10.79 7.17 -1.25
N THR A 42 -11.27 5.93 -1.38
CA THR A 42 -11.93 5.42 -2.59
C THR A 42 -13.44 5.38 -2.35
N LYS A 43 -14.21 5.98 -3.26
CA LYS A 43 -15.69 5.92 -3.20
C LYS A 43 -16.19 4.58 -3.70
N GLU A 44 -17.40 4.22 -3.25
CA GLU A 44 -18.11 3.05 -3.75
C GLU A 44 -18.72 3.28 -5.14
N ASN A 45 -19.27 4.47 -5.38
CA ASN A 45 -19.86 4.86 -6.66
C ASN A 45 -19.23 6.18 -7.17
N GLU A 46 -18.92 6.23 -8.47
CA GLU A 46 -18.42 7.43 -9.16
C GLU A 46 -19.45 8.57 -9.19
N GLU A 47 -20.75 8.26 -9.11
CA GLU A 47 -21.86 9.22 -9.12
C GLU A 47 -22.02 9.98 -7.79
N LEU A 48 -21.40 9.49 -6.71
CA LEU A 48 -21.50 10.14 -5.39
C LEU A 48 -20.69 11.44 -5.36
N ASP A 49 -21.30 12.55 -4.95
CA ASP A 49 -20.65 13.85 -4.94
C ASP A 49 -19.63 13.98 -3.78
N TRP A 50 -18.42 14.44 -4.09
CA TRP A 50 -17.37 14.65 -3.06
C TRP A 50 -17.77 15.68 -2.01
N ASN A 51 -18.64 16.63 -2.32
CA ASN A 51 -19.11 17.65 -1.38
C ASN A 51 -19.98 17.05 -0.27
N LEU A 52 -20.60 15.90 -0.51
CA LEU A 52 -21.37 15.18 0.51
C LEU A 52 -20.47 14.35 1.43
N LEU A 53 -19.38 13.79 0.89
CA LEU A 53 -18.45 12.94 1.66
C LEU A 53 -17.41 13.73 2.45
N LYS A 54 -16.95 14.86 1.92
CA LYS A 54 -15.89 15.67 2.54
C LYS A 54 -16.18 16.05 3.99
N PRO A 55 -17.36 16.58 4.36
CA PRO A 55 -17.64 16.97 5.74
C PRO A 55 -17.46 15.82 6.73
N ASP A 56 -17.98 14.63 6.41
CA ASP A 56 -17.90 13.44 7.28
C ASP A 56 -16.47 12.89 7.38
N ILE A 57 -15.75 12.87 6.24
CA ILE A 57 -14.34 12.46 6.20
C ILE A 57 -13.50 13.41 7.06
N TYR A 58 -13.67 14.73 6.90
CA TYR A 58 -12.94 15.73 7.67
C TYR A 58 -13.25 15.66 9.16
N ALA A 59 -14.53 15.51 9.53
CA ALA A 59 -14.94 15.39 10.93
C ALA A 59 -14.29 14.16 11.58
N THR A 60 -14.29 13.02 10.87
CA THR A 60 -13.68 11.78 11.37
C THR A 60 -12.17 11.90 11.51
N ILE A 61 -11.50 12.53 10.54
CA ILE A 61 -10.04 12.78 10.61
C ILE A 61 -9.71 13.76 11.74
N MET A 62 -10.48 14.83 11.91
CA MET A 62 -10.25 15.79 13.00
C MET A 62 -10.48 15.18 14.38
N ASP A 63 -11.53 14.36 14.55
CA ASP A 63 -11.76 13.60 15.80
C ASP A 63 -10.58 12.67 16.09
N PHE A 64 -10.07 12.01 15.06
CA PHE A 64 -8.90 11.15 15.16
C PHE A 64 -7.67 11.93 15.68
N PHE A 65 -7.33 13.06 15.07
CA PHE A 65 -6.19 13.87 15.51
C PHE A 65 -6.39 14.52 16.88
N ALA A 66 -7.62 14.97 17.19
CA ALA A 66 -7.97 15.52 18.50
C ALA A 66 -7.86 14.45 19.61
N SER A 67 -7.97 13.17 19.27
CA SER A 67 -7.87 12.08 20.24
C SER A 67 -6.45 11.70 20.66
N GLY A 68 -5.42 12.24 20.01
CA GLY A 68 -4.01 12.08 20.43
C GLY A 68 -3.47 10.64 20.40
N LEU A 69 -4.11 9.73 19.68
CA LEU A 69 -3.69 8.32 19.61
C LEU A 69 -2.60 8.10 18.53
N PRO A 70 -1.61 7.23 18.79
CA PRO A 70 -0.50 6.99 17.86
C PRO A 70 -0.95 6.26 16.59
N LEU A 71 -0.39 6.67 15.45
CA LEU A 71 -0.92 6.44 14.10
C LEU A 71 -0.43 5.19 13.38
N VAL A 72 0.61 4.49 13.85
CA VAL A 72 1.31 3.51 13.01
C VAL A 72 1.30 2.11 13.62
N THR A 73 1.07 1.11 12.78
CA THR A 73 1.45 -0.30 12.97
C THR A 73 2.47 -0.62 11.90
N GLU A 74 3.67 -0.98 12.32
CA GLU A 74 4.67 -1.57 11.42
C GLU A 74 4.37 -3.07 11.33
N GLU A 75 3.94 -3.52 10.16
CA GLU A 75 4.07 -4.91 9.77
C GLU A 75 5.50 -5.10 9.25
N THR A 76 6.39 -5.59 10.11
CA THR A 76 7.67 -6.13 9.67
C THR A 76 7.38 -7.35 8.81
N PRO A 77 7.70 -7.37 7.50
CA PRO A 77 7.66 -8.62 6.76
C PRO A 77 8.73 -9.54 7.36
N SER A 78 8.25 -10.55 8.07
CA SER A 78 9.06 -11.68 8.52
C SER A 78 8.87 -12.79 7.50
N GLY A 79 9.92 -13.05 6.73
CA GLY A 79 10.03 -14.20 5.82
C GLY A 79 11.09 -13.89 4.77
N GLU A 80 12.02 -14.75 4.40
CA GLU A 80 12.47 -16.07 4.87
C GLU A 80 13.92 -16.23 4.32
N ALA A 81 14.65 -17.27 4.71
CA ALA A 81 16.08 -17.44 4.45
C ALA A 81 16.44 -17.47 2.95
N GLY A 82 17.00 -16.37 2.44
CA GLY A 82 17.68 -16.30 1.14
C GLY A 82 19.13 -16.77 1.23
N SER A 83 19.73 -17.12 0.08
CA SER A 83 21.17 -17.30 -0.03
C SER A 83 21.87 -15.93 -0.06
N GLU A 84 23.19 -15.86 0.24
CA GLU A 84 23.93 -14.60 0.28
C GLU A 84 23.86 -13.80 -1.05
N GLU A 85 23.65 -14.49 -2.18
CA GLU A 85 23.48 -13.88 -3.50
C GLU A 85 22.06 -13.33 -3.69
N ASP A 86 21.02 -14.03 -3.21
CA ASP A 86 19.65 -13.52 -3.19
C ASP A 86 19.52 -12.29 -2.28
N ASP A 87 20.25 -12.26 -1.16
CA ASP A 87 20.22 -11.14 -0.22
C ASP A 87 20.72 -9.83 -0.86
N GLU A 88 21.75 -9.88 -1.71
CA GLU A 88 22.25 -8.69 -2.41
C GLU A 88 21.25 -8.19 -3.47
N VAL A 89 20.68 -9.10 -4.26
CA VAL A 89 19.64 -8.77 -5.25
C VAL A 89 18.41 -8.20 -4.56
N VAL A 90 17.95 -8.82 -3.48
CA VAL A 90 16.81 -8.35 -2.68
C VAL A 90 17.08 -6.97 -2.08
N ALA A 91 18.30 -6.70 -1.62
CA ALA A 91 18.69 -5.38 -1.14
C ALA A 91 18.60 -4.31 -2.25
N MET A 92 19.07 -4.63 -3.46
CA MET A 92 18.95 -3.73 -4.62
C MET A 92 17.49 -3.49 -5.02
N ILE A 93 16.65 -4.54 -5.03
CA ILE A 93 15.21 -4.42 -5.32
C ILE A 93 14.56 -3.45 -4.31
N LYS A 94 14.80 -3.67 -3.02
CA LYS A 94 14.25 -2.83 -1.94
C LYS A 94 14.71 -1.37 -2.07
N GLU A 95 16.00 -1.16 -2.37
CA GLU A 95 16.53 0.20 -2.56
C GLU A 95 15.86 0.93 -3.72
N LEU A 96 15.74 0.30 -4.89
CA LEU A 96 15.07 0.90 -6.05
C LEU A 96 13.59 1.16 -5.80
N LEU A 97 12.92 0.27 -5.06
CA LEU A 97 11.54 0.47 -4.65
C LEU A 97 11.42 1.73 -3.79
N ASP A 98 12.25 1.87 -2.75
CA ASP A 98 12.19 2.98 -1.82
C ASP A 98 12.66 4.31 -2.43
N THR A 99 13.68 4.30 -3.29
CA THR A 99 14.30 5.53 -3.81
C THR A 99 13.62 6.07 -5.06
N ARG A 100 12.94 5.22 -5.85
CA ARG A 100 12.36 5.63 -7.15
C ARG A 100 10.88 5.30 -7.32
N ILE A 101 10.47 4.06 -7.02
CA ILE A 101 9.09 3.63 -7.32
C ILE A 101 8.10 4.19 -6.31
N ARG A 102 8.33 3.95 -5.01
CA ARG A 102 7.41 4.35 -3.94
C ARG A 102 7.16 5.85 -3.90
N PRO A 103 8.16 6.75 -4.09
CA PRO A 103 7.90 8.18 -4.15
C PRO A 103 6.87 8.54 -5.23
N THR A 104 7.04 8.04 -6.45
CA THR A 104 6.11 8.31 -7.56
C THR A 104 4.73 7.71 -7.30
N VAL A 105 4.66 6.49 -6.77
CA VAL A 105 3.39 5.83 -6.47
C VAL A 105 2.63 6.53 -5.32
N GLN A 106 3.34 7.02 -4.32
CA GLN A 106 2.75 7.76 -3.20
C GLN A 106 2.27 9.16 -3.63
N GLU A 107 2.90 9.79 -4.62
CA GLU A 107 2.39 11.01 -5.24
C GLU A 107 1.01 10.81 -5.89
N ASP A 108 0.75 9.62 -6.43
CA ASP A 108 -0.56 9.21 -6.96
C ASP A 108 -1.53 8.67 -5.88
N GLY A 109 -1.11 8.64 -4.60
CA GLY A 109 -1.91 8.17 -3.48
C GLY A 109 -2.00 6.65 -3.34
N GLY A 110 -1.05 5.92 -3.92
CA GLY A 110 -0.86 4.48 -3.73
C GLY A 110 0.33 4.16 -2.82
N ASP A 111 0.59 2.87 -2.62
CA ASP A 111 1.89 2.39 -2.12
C ASP A 111 2.20 1.00 -2.71
N VAL A 112 3.47 0.62 -2.65
CA VAL A 112 3.96 -0.70 -3.08
C VAL A 112 4.73 -1.34 -1.94
N ILE A 113 4.34 -2.56 -1.58
CA ILE A 113 4.98 -3.35 -0.53
C ILE A 113 5.69 -4.53 -1.17
N TYR A 114 6.99 -4.67 -0.92
CA TYR A 114 7.75 -5.85 -1.29
C TYR A 114 7.30 -7.06 -0.47
N LYS A 115 7.07 -8.20 -1.13
CA LYS A 115 6.59 -9.44 -0.50
C LYS A 115 7.57 -10.60 -0.63
N GLY A 116 8.32 -10.66 -1.73
CA GLY A 116 9.28 -11.74 -1.96
C GLY A 116 9.99 -11.61 -3.30
N PHE A 117 11.02 -12.42 -3.49
CA PHE A 117 11.74 -12.57 -4.75
C PHE A 117 12.19 -14.02 -4.86
N GLU A 118 11.66 -14.73 -5.86
CA GLU A 118 11.91 -16.16 -6.08
C GLU A 118 11.91 -16.41 -7.59
N ASP A 119 12.84 -17.25 -8.09
CA ASP A 119 12.95 -17.63 -9.50
C ASP A 119 12.90 -16.44 -10.48
N GLY A 120 13.57 -15.33 -10.16
CA GLY A 120 13.58 -14.12 -10.99
C GLY A 120 12.28 -13.30 -10.95
N ILE A 121 11.30 -13.69 -10.14
CA ILE A 121 10.00 -13.01 -10.03
C ILE A 121 9.92 -12.20 -8.73
N VAL A 122 9.74 -10.89 -8.87
CA VAL A 122 9.52 -9.98 -7.74
C VAL A 122 8.03 -9.95 -7.39
N GLN A 123 7.70 -10.36 -6.17
CA GLN A 123 6.33 -10.32 -5.65
C GLN A 123 6.09 -8.99 -4.93
N LEU A 124 5.08 -8.25 -5.39
CA LEU A 124 4.70 -6.95 -4.84
C LEU A 124 3.23 -6.92 -4.47
N LYS A 125 2.89 -6.26 -3.36
CA LYS A 125 1.51 -5.92 -3.01
C LYS A 125 1.29 -4.44 -3.30
N LEU A 126 0.34 -4.16 -4.20
CA LEU A 126 -0.08 -2.79 -4.51
C LEU A 126 -1.21 -2.36 -3.57
N GLN A 127 -1.20 -1.11 -3.10
CA GLN A 127 -2.23 -0.54 -2.23
C GLN A 127 -2.64 0.88 -2.65
N GLY A 128 -3.75 1.36 -2.09
CA GLY A 128 -4.27 2.71 -2.30
C GLY A 128 -4.89 2.92 -3.68
N SER A 129 -4.67 4.09 -4.28
CA SER A 129 -5.24 4.45 -5.59
C SER A 129 -4.90 3.45 -6.70
N CYS A 130 -3.78 2.74 -6.56
CA CYS A 130 -3.29 1.82 -7.58
C CYS A 130 -4.15 0.57 -7.74
N THR A 131 -5.02 0.24 -6.79
CA THR A 131 -5.87 -0.97 -6.85
C THR A 131 -7.27 -0.72 -7.38
N SER A 132 -7.67 0.54 -7.62
CA SER A 132 -9.06 0.86 -7.98
C SER A 132 -9.36 0.80 -9.47
N CYS A 133 -8.34 0.75 -10.34
CA CYS A 133 -8.53 0.73 -11.79
C CYS A 133 -7.68 -0.37 -12.45
N PRO A 134 -8.29 -1.35 -13.13
CA PRO A 134 -7.57 -2.48 -13.72
C PRO A 134 -6.55 -2.07 -14.79
N SER A 135 -6.81 -1.00 -15.54
CA SER A 135 -5.85 -0.49 -16.52
C SER A 135 -4.62 0.13 -15.84
N SER A 136 -4.82 0.89 -14.76
CA SER A 136 -3.73 1.50 -13.98
C SER A 136 -2.86 0.45 -13.30
N ILE A 137 -3.44 -0.65 -12.82
CA ILE A 137 -2.69 -1.79 -12.26
C ILE A 137 -1.72 -2.34 -13.28
N ILE A 138 -2.20 -2.65 -14.49
CA ILE A 138 -1.38 -3.25 -15.56
C ILE A 138 -0.26 -2.28 -15.98
N THR A 139 -0.59 -1.00 -16.20
CA THR A 139 0.40 0.00 -16.60
C THR A 139 1.47 0.19 -15.53
N LEU A 140 1.07 0.29 -14.26
CA LEU A 140 2.01 0.47 -13.16
C LEU A 140 2.90 -0.75 -12.99
N LYS A 141 2.32 -1.96 -13.02
CA LYS A 141 3.06 -3.22 -12.97
C LYS A 141 4.13 -3.28 -14.06
N ASN A 142 3.75 -2.99 -15.31
CA ASN A 142 4.69 -2.99 -16.43
C ASN A 142 5.78 -1.93 -16.27
N GLY A 143 5.45 -0.74 -15.74
CA GLY A 143 6.41 0.31 -15.45
C GLY A 143 7.45 -0.12 -14.41
N ILE A 144 7.00 -0.71 -13.30
CA ILE A 144 7.85 -1.25 -12.24
C ILE A 144 8.75 -2.36 -12.77
N GLN A 145 8.16 -3.31 -13.51
CA GLN A 145 8.89 -4.42 -14.11
C GLN A 145 10.00 -3.93 -15.04
N ASN A 146 9.70 -3.05 -15.99
CA ASN A 146 10.70 -2.51 -16.91
C ASN A 146 11.84 -1.79 -16.19
N MET A 147 11.53 -1.08 -15.09
CA MET A 147 12.54 -0.39 -14.32
C MET A 147 13.44 -1.38 -13.55
N LEU A 148 12.84 -2.38 -12.88
CA LEU A 148 13.60 -3.39 -12.15
C LEU A 148 14.49 -4.20 -13.09
N GLN A 149 13.96 -4.69 -14.21
CA GLN A 149 14.73 -5.43 -15.23
C GLN A 149 15.90 -4.62 -15.81
N PHE A 150 15.77 -3.29 -15.90
CA PHE A 150 16.83 -2.43 -16.43
C PHE A 150 18.01 -2.30 -15.46
N TYR A 151 17.74 -2.24 -14.15
CA TYR A 151 18.78 -2.06 -13.14
C TYR A 151 19.27 -3.39 -12.53
N ILE A 152 18.46 -4.44 -12.57
CA ILE A 152 18.72 -5.74 -11.94
C ILE A 152 18.41 -6.83 -12.99
N PRO A 153 19.42 -7.32 -13.71
CA PRO A 153 19.24 -8.30 -14.78
C PRO A 153 18.72 -9.67 -14.30
N GLU A 154 18.83 -9.97 -13.02
CA GLU A 154 18.30 -11.18 -12.36
C GLU A 154 16.77 -11.16 -12.25
N VAL A 155 16.14 -9.99 -12.37
CA VAL A 155 14.68 -9.88 -12.40
C VAL A 155 14.19 -10.23 -13.80
N GLU A 156 13.40 -11.30 -13.90
CA GLU A 156 12.70 -11.72 -15.12
C GLU A 156 11.27 -11.16 -15.17
N GLY A 157 10.64 -10.92 -14.01
CA GLY A 157 9.25 -10.48 -13.96
C GLY A 157 8.82 -9.89 -12.62
N VAL A 158 7.62 -9.33 -12.62
CA VAL A 158 6.95 -8.84 -11.41
C VAL A 158 5.58 -9.50 -11.33
N GLU A 159 5.15 -9.88 -10.14
CA GLU A 159 3.80 -10.36 -9.87
C GLU A 159 3.14 -9.58 -8.75
N GLN A 160 1.84 -9.34 -8.91
CA GLN A 160 1.04 -8.73 -7.86
C GLN A 160 0.48 -9.83 -6.98
N VAL A 161 0.82 -9.80 -5.70
CA VAL A 161 0.15 -10.65 -4.71
C VAL A 161 -1.02 -9.89 -4.10
N MET A 162 -2.15 -10.58 -3.98
CA MET A 162 -3.34 -10.10 -3.29
C MET A 162 -3.44 -10.89 -1.99
N ASP A 163 -3.61 -10.21 -0.85
CA ASP A 163 -3.92 -10.91 0.39
C ASP A 163 -5.37 -11.41 0.28
N ASP A 164 -5.54 -12.66 -0.13
CA ASP A 164 -6.83 -13.34 -0.04
C ASP A 164 -6.99 -13.76 1.42
N GLU A 165 -7.68 -12.96 2.25
CA GLU A 165 -8.22 -13.46 3.51
C GLU A 165 -9.33 -14.49 3.20
N SER A 166 -8.92 -15.69 2.80
CA SER A 166 -9.76 -16.90 2.70
C SER A 166 -9.02 -18.13 3.26
N ASP A 167 -8.35 -17.99 4.41
CA ASP A 167 -7.98 -19.14 5.23
C ASP A 167 -9.07 -19.41 6.27
N GLU A 168 -10.22 -19.90 5.81
CA GLU A 168 -11.07 -20.80 6.60
C GLU A 168 -11.34 -22.08 5.79
N LYS A 169 -10.42 -23.04 5.96
CA LYS A 169 -10.62 -24.50 6.02
C LYS A 169 -11.86 -25.07 5.31
N GLU A 170 -11.61 -25.91 4.30
CA GLU A 170 -12.18 -27.26 4.29
C GLU A 170 -11.34 -28.23 3.45
N ALA A 171 -10.21 -28.66 4.00
CA ALA A 171 -9.68 -29.99 3.74
C ALA A 171 -10.26 -30.94 4.79
N ASN A 172 -11.31 -31.69 4.45
CA ASN A 172 -11.33 -33.16 4.48
C ASN A 172 -12.79 -33.68 4.40
N SER A 173 -13.15 -34.23 3.23
CA SER A 173 -14.26 -35.18 3.06
C SER A 173 -14.05 -36.38 4.01
N PRO A 174 -15.12 -37.04 4.45
CA PRO A 174 -15.61 -38.17 3.67
C PRO A 174 -17.04 -37.98 3.20
#